data_AF-A0A059KZN2-F1
#
_entry.id   AF-A0A059KZN2-F1
#
_cell.length_a   1.000
_cell.length_b   1.000
_cell.length_c   1.000
_cell.angle_alpha   90.00
_cell.angle_beta   90.00
_cell.angle_gamma   90.00
#
_symmetry.space_group_name_H-M   'P 1'
#
loop_
_entity.id
_entity.type
_entity.pdbx_description
1 polymer ?
#
loop_
_entity_poly.entity_id
_entity_poly.type
_entity_poly.pdbx_seq_one_letter_code
_entity_poly.pdbx_strand_id
1 'polypeptide(L)'
;MQALAIEWQTHLPAGKDGTRTTARSKGKVERPFRTVKEAHETLYHFHKPETEQQANEWLSHYLVHTYNQQRHRSESRTRMADWLAMLPDDGLREMCTWEQFCRFARELERRKVGIDARITIDGTQYELDPGMAGDHAILLWGLFDNELYAEYEGERFGPYYPVNGPIPLRRYRAVKRTKADERADRIRLLADQLGLPIAALSGTDVRLTDAPTSAASIPRQPFDPHAHEYHYPTVIAAKLAIAEELAKPLAKLTVEDKTFIDQMLAETLTRSLVLARVRENFRHKNKKGSQHAS
;
A
#
# COMPACT_ATOMS: atom_id res chain seq x y z
N MET A 1 -5.03 9.76 0.49
CA MET A 1 -6.00 10.10 1.55
C MET A 1 -6.97 11.20 1.14
N GLN A 2 -6.53 12.41 0.74
CA GLN A 2 -7.45 13.46 0.24
C GLN A 2 -8.30 13.01 -0.97
N ALA A 3 -7.73 12.18 -1.86
CA ALA A 3 -8.45 11.61 -3.01
C ALA A 3 -9.63 10.69 -2.62
N LEU A 4 -9.66 10.14 -1.40
CA LEU A 4 -10.75 9.26 -0.94
C LEU A 4 -11.95 10.03 -0.37
N ALA A 5 -11.90 11.37 -0.37
CA ALA A 5 -12.88 12.25 0.28
C ALA A 5 -13.15 11.87 1.75
N ILE A 6 -12.16 11.24 2.42
CA ILE A 6 -12.25 10.90 3.83
C ILE A 6 -11.86 12.16 4.61
N GLU A 7 -12.83 12.74 5.30
CA GLU A 7 -12.57 13.80 6.28
C GLU A 7 -11.77 13.22 7.45
N TRP A 8 -10.47 13.49 7.44
CA TRP A 8 -9.60 13.10 8.54
C TRP A 8 -9.85 14.01 9.74
N GLN A 9 -10.62 13.50 10.69
CA GLN A 9 -10.75 14.11 12.00
C GLN A 9 -9.46 13.88 12.79
N THR A 10 -8.52 14.82 12.65
CA THR A 10 -7.33 14.85 13.50
C THR A 10 -7.68 15.46 14.84
N HIS A 11 -7.17 14.87 15.92
CA HIS A 11 -7.41 15.42 17.24
C HIS A 11 -6.67 16.75 17.40
N LEU A 12 -7.30 17.74 18.04
CA LEU A 12 -6.63 18.97 18.43
C LEU A 12 -5.42 18.66 19.34
N PRO A 13 -4.22 19.20 19.07
CA PRO A 13 -3.04 18.95 19.88
C PRO A 13 -3.19 19.55 21.30
N ALA A 14 -2.43 18.97 22.24
CA ALA A 14 -2.40 19.39 23.64
C ALA A 14 -2.25 20.92 23.78
N GLY A 15 -3.21 21.54 24.47
CA GLY A 15 -3.17 22.98 24.82
C GLY A 15 -3.77 23.94 23.80
N LYS A 16 -4.34 23.46 22.67
CA LYS A 16 -5.00 24.35 21.69
C LYS A 16 -6.45 24.70 22.00
N ASP A 17 -7.09 24.02 22.95
CA ASP A 17 -8.54 24.17 23.27
C ASP A 17 -8.77 24.90 24.61
N GLY A 18 -7.83 25.80 24.98
CA GLY A 18 -7.93 26.64 26.17
C GLY A 18 -7.97 25.83 27.47
N THR A 19 -9.11 25.85 28.16
CA THR A 19 -9.30 25.33 29.53
C THR A 19 -9.54 23.82 29.61
N ARG A 20 -9.83 23.15 28.49
CA ARG A 20 -10.06 21.71 28.48
C ARG A 20 -8.83 20.97 27.97
N THR A 21 -8.33 20.02 28.75
CA THR A 21 -7.29 19.09 28.27
C THR A 21 -7.82 18.33 27.06
N THR A 22 -7.32 18.66 25.88
CA THR A 22 -7.62 17.97 24.62
C THR A 22 -7.25 16.49 24.76
N ALA A 23 -8.16 15.58 24.44
CA ALA A 23 -7.90 14.15 24.59
C ALA A 23 -6.74 13.69 23.69
N ARG A 24 -5.82 12.85 24.19
CA ARG A 24 -4.82 12.25 23.30
C ARG A 24 -5.50 11.23 22.39
N SER A 25 -5.34 11.38 21.07
CA SER A 25 -5.82 10.40 20.08
C SER A 25 -5.32 8.99 20.38
N LYS A 26 -4.04 8.87 20.74
CA LYS A 26 -3.37 7.59 21.04
C LYS A 26 -4.05 6.82 22.19
N GLY A 27 -4.48 7.51 23.25
CA GLY A 27 -5.07 6.87 24.43
C GLY A 27 -6.48 6.30 24.22
N LYS A 28 -7.24 6.81 23.23
CA LYS A 28 -8.58 6.30 22.92
C LYS A 28 -8.55 5.05 22.05
N VAL A 29 -7.60 4.97 21.11
CA VAL A 29 -7.38 3.80 20.25
C VAL A 29 -6.62 2.69 21.01
N GLU A 30 -5.67 3.05 21.86
CA GLU A 30 -4.96 2.06 22.70
C GLU A 30 -5.87 1.39 23.72
N ARG A 31 -6.95 2.03 24.17
CA ARG A 31 -7.78 1.48 25.24
C ARG A 31 -8.52 0.20 24.82
N PRO A 32 -9.23 0.15 23.68
CA PRO A 32 -9.77 -1.10 23.14
C PRO A 32 -8.70 -2.16 22.92
N PHE A 33 -7.56 -1.81 22.31
CA PHE A 33 -6.48 -2.76 22.05
C PHE A 33 -5.87 -3.32 23.32
N ARG A 34 -5.66 -2.48 24.34
CA ARG A 34 -5.21 -2.91 25.66
C ARG A 34 -6.25 -3.79 26.34
N THR A 35 -7.53 -3.45 26.27
CA THR A 35 -8.60 -4.30 26.82
C THR A 35 -8.67 -5.66 26.13
N VAL A 36 -8.57 -5.70 24.80
CA VAL A 36 -8.52 -6.96 24.05
C VAL A 36 -7.28 -7.75 24.46
N LYS A 37 -6.11 -7.11 24.49
CA LYS A 37 -4.85 -7.73 24.90
C LYS A 37 -4.95 -8.32 26.31
N GLU A 38 -5.29 -7.52 27.32
CA GLU A 38 -5.39 -7.95 28.72
C GLU A 38 -6.39 -9.10 28.90
N ALA A 39 -7.54 -9.04 28.23
CA ALA A 39 -8.56 -10.07 28.34
C ALA A 39 -8.24 -11.33 27.51
N HIS A 40 -7.53 -11.21 26.39
CA HIS A 40 -7.17 -12.33 25.54
C HIS A 40 -5.91 -13.05 26.03
N GLU A 41 -4.89 -12.33 26.47
CA GLU A 41 -3.64 -12.90 26.97
C GLU A 41 -3.85 -13.75 28.23
N THR A 42 -4.87 -13.47 29.04
CA THR A 42 -5.22 -14.33 30.18
C THR A 42 -5.68 -15.72 29.77
N LEU A 43 -6.23 -15.88 28.56
CA LEU A 43 -6.61 -17.19 28.01
C LEU A 43 -5.37 -18.04 27.71
N TYR A 44 -4.21 -17.42 27.48
CA TYR A 44 -2.95 -18.12 27.23
C TYR A 44 -2.31 -18.69 28.50
N HIS A 45 -2.89 -18.45 29.67
CA HIS A 45 -2.39 -19.02 30.91
C HIS A 45 -2.48 -20.55 30.92
N PHE A 46 -3.51 -21.11 30.29
CA PHE A 46 -3.71 -22.56 30.21
C PHE A 46 -2.96 -23.19 29.04
N HIS A 47 -2.99 -22.54 27.87
CA HIS A 47 -2.28 -22.99 26.67
C HIS A 47 -1.76 -21.78 25.88
N LYS A 48 -0.45 -21.75 25.64
CA LYS A 48 0.17 -20.73 24.79
C LYS A 48 0.16 -21.20 23.33
N PRO A 49 -0.06 -20.31 22.37
CA PRO A 49 0.06 -20.68 20.96
C PRO A 49 1.52 -21.03 20.64
N GLU A 50 1.71 -22.10 19.88
CA GLU A 50 3.03 -22.59 19.45
C GLU A 50 3.53 -21.84 18.20
N THR A 51 2.62 -21.28 17.41
CA THR A 51 2.93 -20.55 16.17
C THR A 51 2.18 -19.22 16.09
N GLU A 52 2.70 -18.29 15.30
CA GLU A 52 2.04 -17.00 15.01
C GLU A 52 0.67 -17.20 14.34
N GLN A 53 0.55 -18.17 13.44
CA GLN A 53 -0.70 -18.47 12.75
C GLN A 53 -1.78 -18.89 13.75
N GLN A 54 -1.44 -19.77 14.70
CA GLN A 54 -2.36 -20.20 15.76
C GLN A 54 -2.74 -19.04 16.68
N ALA A 55 -1.79 -18.17 17.03
CA ALA A 55 -2.08 -16.98 17.82
C ALA A 55 -3.06 -16.03 17.10
N ASN A 56 -2.88 -15.82 15.80
CA ASN A 56 -3.75 -15.00 14.97
C ASN A 56 -5.16 -15.60 14.84
N GLU A 57 -5.25 -16.93 14.70
CA GLU A 57 -6.53 -17.64 14.67
C GLU A 57 -7.30 -17.48 15.99
N TRP A 58 -6.62 -17.67 17.12
CA TRP A 58 -7.22 -17.51 18.44
C TRP A 58 -7.67 -16.08 18.72
N LEU A 59 -6.87 -15.09 18.29
CA LEU A 59 -7.24 -13.68 18.37
C LEU A 59 -8.48 -13.38 17.53
N SER A 60 -8.52 -13.87 16.29
CA SER A 60 -9.68 -13.71 15.39
C SER A 60 -10.95 -14.30 16.01
N HIS A 61 -10.87 -15.54 16.51
CA HIS A 61 -11.97 -16.20 17.19
C HIS A 61 -12.46 -15.40 18.41
N TYR A 62 -11.53 -14.94 19.26
CA TYR A 62 -11.84 -14.12 20.42
C TYR A 62 -12.53 -12.81 20.03
N LEU A 63 -12.07 -12.13 18.98
CA LEU A 63 -12.66 -10.88 18.51
C LEU A 63 -14.10 -11.08 18.01
N VAL A 64 -14.31 -12.09 17.15
CA VAL A 64 -15.60 -12.35 16.49
C VAL A 64 -16.64 -12.88 17.46
N HIS A 65 -16.28 -13.87 18.28
CA HIS A 65 -17.24 -14.61 19.10
C HIS A 65 -17.36 -14.09 20.52
N THR A 66 -16.34 -13.41 21.05
CA THR A 66 -16.34 -12.94 22.43
C THR A 66 -16.40 -11.42 22.50
N TYR A 67 -15.38 -10.72 22.01
CA TYR A 67 -15.25 -9.28 22.22
C TYR A 67 -16.35 -8.48 21.51
N ASN A 68 -16.65 -8.76 20.24
CA ASN A 68 -17.66 -8.00 19.49
C ASN A 68 -19.10 -8.36 19.87
N GLN A 69 -19.32 -9.51 20.49
CA GLN A 69 -20.63 -9.94 21.00
C GLN A 69 -20.95 -9.37 22.39
N GLN A 70 -19.97 -8.81 23.09
CA GLN A 70 -20.24 -8.11 24.35
C GLN A 70 -21.11 -6.88 24.13
N ARG A 71 -21.83 -6.49 25.18
CA ARG A 71 -22.67 -5.29 25.20
C ARG A 71 -21.86 -4.04 24.86
N HIS A 72 -22.45 -3.17 24.04
CA HIS A 72 -21.91 -1.86 23.76
C HIS A 72 -21.85 -1.03 25.05
N ARG A 73 -20.90 -0.10 25.16
CA ARG A 73 -20.67 0.65 26.40
C ARG A 73 -21.84 1.55 26.78
N SER A 74 -22.53 2.08 25.78
CA SER A 74 -23.62 3.04 25.95
C SER A 74 -24.98 2.50 25.53
N GLU A 75 -25.00 1.44 24.71
CA GLU A 75 -26.24 0.93 24.11
C GLU A 75 -26.67 -0.39 24.77
N SER A 76 -27.95 -0.75 24.60
CA SER A 76 -28.49 -2.01 25.11
C SER A 76 -28.08 -3.23 24.28
N ARG A 77 -27.63 -3.02 23.05
CA ARG A 77 -27.24 -4.05 22.07
C ARG A 77 -25.75 -4.40 22.11
N THR A 78 -25.36 -5.47 21.41
CA THR A 78 -23.94 -5.88 21.25
C THR A 78 -23.17 -4.86 20.41
N ARG A 79 -21.84 -4.82 20.53
CA ARG A 79 -21.00 -3.93 19.71
C ARG A 79 -21.18 -4.21 18.22
N MET A 80 -21.25 -5.48 17.85
CA MET A 80 -21.49 -5.89 16.47
C MET A 80 -22.88 -5.44 15.98
N ALA A 81 -23.93 -5.63 16.78
CA ALA A 81 -25.28 -5.22 16.39
C ALA A 81 -25.42 -3.70 16.30
N ASP A 82 -24.73 -2.95 17.18
CA ASP A 82 -24.67 -1.49 17.11
C ASP A 82 -23.98 -1.02 15.82
N TRP A 83 -22.84 -1.63 15.49
CA TRP A 83 -22.11 -1.33 14.26
C TRP A 83 -22.95 -1.62 13.00
N LEU A 84 -23.63 -2.76 12.94
CA LEU A 84 -24.50 -3.12 11.82
C LEU A 84 -25.69 -2.16 11.68
N ALA A 85 -26.25 -1.67 12.79
CA ALA A 85 -27.37 -0.74 12.77
C ALA A 85 -26.97 0.70 12.37
N MET A 86 -25.68 1.03 12.45
CA MET A 86 -25.13 2.36 12.12
C MET A 86 -24.44 2.39 10.75
N LEU A 87 -24.64 1.36 9.92
CA LEU A 87 -24.14 1.36 8.55
C LEU A 87 -24.85 2.44 7.72
N PRO A 88 -24.15 3.08 6.76
CA PRO A 88 -24.79 4.00 5.83
C PRO A 88 -25.92 3.30 5.04
N ASP A 89 -27.03 4.00 4.80
CA ASP A 89 -28.14 3.50 3.97
C ASP A 89 -27.67 3.10 2.55
N ASP A 90 -26.71 3.88 2.07
CA ASP A 90 -25.98 3.72 0.82
C ASP A 90 -25.10 2.45 0.76
N GLY A 91 -24.81 1.85 1.91
CA GLY A 91 -24.00 0.65 2.03
C GLY A 91 -22.51 0.89 2.26
N LEU A 92 -21.76 -0.21 2.38
CA LEU A 92 -20.30 -0.19 2.51
C LEU A 92 -19.67 0.02 1.15
N ARG A 93 -18.74 0.96 1.04
CA ARG A 93 -17.92 1.09 -0.18
C ARG A 93 -16.99 -0.11 -0.31
N GLU A 94 -16.98 -0.71 -1.49
CA GLU A 94 -16.05 -1.78 -1.82
C GLU A 94 -14.62 -1.27 -1.80
N MET A 95 -13.70 -2.18 -1.51
CA MET A 95 -12.28 -1.87 -1.62
C MET A 95 -11.92 -1.65 -3.09
N CYS A 96 -11.01 -0.69 -3.33
CA CYS A 96 -10.40 -0.50 -4.63
C CYS A 96 -9.63 -1.75 -5.09
N THR A 97 -9.34 -1.82 -6.39
CA THR A 97 -8.46 -2.86 -6.93
C THR A 97 -7.11 -2.87 -6.20
N TRP A 98 -6.47 -4.04 -6.13
CA TRP A 98 -5.17 -4.19 -5.48
C TRP A 98 -4.13 -3.21 -6.05
N GLU A 99 -4.11 -3.03 -7.36
CA GLU A 99 -3.22 -2.08 -8.04
C GLU A 99 -3.44 -0.63 -7.59
N GLN A 100 -4.70 -0.22 -7.44
CA GLN A 100 -5.05 1.12 -6.97
C GLN A 100 -4.73 1.30 -5.48
N PHE A 101 -4.89 0.24 -4.67
CA PHE A 101 -4.46 0.23 -3.28
C PHE A 101 -2.95 0.40 -3.15
N CYS A 102 -2.17 -0.38 -3.91
CA CYS A 102 -0.70 -0.25 -3.96
C CYS A 102 -0.30 1.17 -4.36
N ARG A 103 -0.98 1.77 -5.36
CA ARG A 103 -0.75 3.17 -5.75
C ARG A 103 -0.96 4.15 -4.59
N PHE A 104 -1.97 3.97 -3.74
CA PHE A 104 -2.18 4.83 -2.58
C PHE A 104 -1.13 4.62 -1.47
N ALA A 105 -0.59 3.41 -1.37
CA ALA A 105 0.44 3.06 -0.40
C ALA A 105 1.86 3.43 -0.85
N ARG A 106 2.06 3.79 -2.13
CA ARG A 106 3.34 4.26 -2.65
C ARG A 106 3.63 5.68 -2.17
N GLU A 107 4.84 5.88 -1.67
CA GLU A 107 5.44 7.20 -1.61
C GLU A 107 6.16 7.44 -2.94
N LEU A 108 5.77 8.50 -3.65
CA LEU A 108 6.38 8.86 -4.93
C LEU A 108 7.81 9.32 -4.69
N GLU A 109 8.78 8.45 -4.96
CA GLU A 109 10.19 8.78 -4.82
C GLU A 109 10.79 9.17 -6.18
N ARG A 110 11.12 10.44 -6.35
CA ARG A 110 11.84 10.92 -7.55
C ARG A 110 13.34 10.77 -7.32
N ARG A 111 14.01 9.97 -8.15
CA ARG A 111 15.46 9.79 -8.08
C ARG A 111 16.13 10.06 -9.43
N LYS A 112 17.35 10.59 -9.36
CA LYS A 112 18.23 10.75 -10.51
C LYS A 112 18.86 9.39 -10.84
N VAL A 113 18.75 8.97 -12.09
CA VAL A 113 19.36 7.75 -12.60
C VAL A 113 20.84 8.02 -12.87
N GLY A 114 21.69 7.07 -12.50
CA GLY A 114 23.12 7.12 -12.82
C GLY A 114 23.37 7.20 -14.32
N ILE A 115 24.56 7.67 -14.71
CA ILE A 115 24.96 7.71 -16.14
C ILE A 115 25.12 6.31 -16.73
N ASP A 116 25.24 5.31 -15.86
CA ASP A 116 25.25 3.87 -16.13
C ASP A 116 23.85 3.25 -16.15
N ALA A 117 22.78 4.06 -16.21
CA ALA A 117 21.37 3.64 -16.16
C ALA A 117 20.99 2.89 -14.86
N ARG A 118 21.72 3.09 -13.77
CA ARG A 118 21.49 2.37 -12.51
C ARG A 118 20.97 3.25 -11.39
N ILE A 119 20.18 2.65 -10.52
CA ILE A 119 19.73 3.25 -9.27
C ILE A 119 20.01 2.31 -8.10
N THR A 120 20.33 2.88 -6.93
CA THR A 120 20.48 2.12 -5.69
C THR A 120 19.32 2.45 -4.76
N ILE A 121 18.58 1.43 -4.35
CA ILE A 121 17.50 1.55 -3.36
C ILE A 121 17.77 0.54 -2.24
N ASP A 122 17.81 1.00 -0.99
CA ASP A 122 18.12 0.20 0.20
C ASP A 122 19.34 -0.74 0.04
N GLY A 123 20.38 -0.22 -0.62
CA GLY A 123 21.63 -0.96 -0.88
C GLY A 123 21.56 -2.00 -2.02
N THR A 124 20.41 -2.14 -2.68
CA THR A 124 20.24 -2.99 -3.87
C THR A 124 20.33 -2.16 -5.14
N GLN A 125 21.14 -2.59 -6.11
CA GLN A 125 21.28 -1.92 -7.39
C GLN A 125 20.30 -2.48 -8.43
N TYR A 126 19.56 -1.59 -9.08
CA TYR A 126 18.65 -1.88 -10.19
C TYR A 126 19.14 -1.18 -11.45
N GLU A 127 19.02 -1.84 -12.59
CA GLU A 127 19.30 -1.27 -13.91
C GLU A 127 17.98 -0.93 -14.57
N LEU A 128 17.85 0.35 -14.93
CA LEU A 128 16.70 0.91 -15.61
C LEU A 128 16.95 0.96 -17.12
N ASP A 129 15.95 1.43 -17.87
CA ASP A 129 16.12 1.67 -19.30
C ASP A 129 17.26 2.69 -19.56
N PRO A 130 18.20 2.39 -20.48
CA PRO A 130 19.29 3.31 -20.87
C PRO A 130 18.82 4.70 -21.28
N GLY A 131 17.59 4.84 -21.81
CA GLY A 131 17.00 6.14 -22.15
C GLY A 131 16.75 7.04 -20.93
N MET A 132 16.74 6.48 -19.72
CA MET A 132 16.58 7.22 -18.46
C MET A 132 17.92 7.67 -17.86
N ALA A 133 19.05 7.24 -18.43
CA ALA A 133 20.38 7.48 -17.87
C ALA A 133 20.70 8.98 -17.74
N GLY A 134 21.11 9.39 -16.54
CA GLY A 134 21.42 10.80 -16.25
C GLY A 134 20.21 11.70 -16.02
N ASP A 135 18.99 11.20 -16.19
CA ASP A 135 17.75 11.95 -16.00
C ASP A 135 17.00 11.53 -14.72
N HIS A 136 15.86 12.16 -14.41
CA HIS A 136 15.05 11.82 -13.25
C HIS A 136 13.89 10.89 -13.61
N ALA A 137 13.76 9.80 -12.87
CA ALA A 137 12.62 8.90 -12.95
C ALA A 137 11.84 8.88 -11.62
N ILE A 138 10.55 8.64 -11.70
CA ILE A 138 9.68 8.43 -10.53
C ILE A 138 9.63 6.93 -10.27
N LEU A 139 10.05 6.48 -9.09
CA LEU A 139 10.02 5.07 -8.73
C LEU A 139 8.62 4.69 -8.25
N LEU A 140 8.06 3.66 -8.87
CA LEU A 140 6.78 3.07 -8.51
C LEU A 140 7.04 1.79 -7.71
N TRP A 141 7.67 1.96 -6.54
CA TRP A 141 7.97 0.87 -5.61
C TRP A 141 7.50 1.25 -4.21
N GLY A 142 6.69 0.39 -3.60
CA GLY A 142 6.15 0.57 -2.26
C GLY A 142 6.16 -0.71 -1.45
N LEU A 143 5.69 -0.63 -0.20
CA LEU A 143 5.70 -1.73 0.79
C LEU A 143 5.05 -3.04 0.28
N PHE A 144 4.09 -2.93 -0.64
CA PHE A 144 3.31 -4.05 -1.17
C PHE A 144 3.76 -4.51 -2.56
N ASP A 145 4.76 -3.85 -3.16
CA ASP A 145 5.21 -4.14 -4.52
C ASP A 145 6.42 -5.09 -4.50
N ASN A 146 6.28 -6.24 -5.17
CA ASN A 146 7.36 -7.22 -5.33
C ASN A 146 8.31 -6.87 -6.50
N GLU A 147 7.89 -5.97 -7.38
CA GLU A 147 8.59 -5.60 -8.60
C GLU A 147 8.75 -4.08 -8.65
N LEU A 148 9.92 -3.62 -9.13
CA LEU A 148 10.21 -2.21 -9.31
C LEU A 148 9.72 -1.76 -10.69
N TYR A 149 8.86 -0.75 -10.72
CA TYR A 149 8.53 -0.02 -11.96
C TYR A 149 9.05 1.42 -11.85
N ALA A 150 9.31 2.06 -12.99
CA ALA A 150 9.66 3.47 -13.06
C ALA A 150 8.71 4.21 -14.01
N GLU A 151 8.24 5.39 -13.62
CA GLU A 151 7.55 6.32 -14.50
C GLU A 151 8.57 7.33 -15.03
N TYR A 152 8.73 7.38 -16.35
CA TYR A 152 9.63 8.29 -17.08
C TYR A 152 8.86 8.88 -18.26
N GLU A 153 8.94 10.19 -18.47
CA GLU A 153 8.05 10.91 -19.41
C GLU A 153 6.56 10.51 -19.31
N GLY A 154 6.13 10.20 -18.09
CA GLY A 154 4.81 9.66 -17.71
C GLY A 154 4.31 8.45 -18.49
N GLU A 155 5.21 7.66 -19.03
CA GLU A 155 4.98 6.26 -19.39
C GLU A 155 5.59 5.37 -18.30
N ARG A 156 4.96 4.21 -18.06
CA ARG A 156 5.40 3.25 -17.05
C ARG A 156 6.32 2.22 -17.71
N PHE A 157 7.52 2.08 -17.17
CA PHE A 157 8.53 1.13 -17.61
C PHE A 157 8.89 0.14 -16.50
N GLY A 158 9.34 -1.04 -16.89
CA GLY A 158 9.63 -2.17 -15.99
C GLY A 158 8.82 -3.42 -16.37
N PRO A 159 8.85 -4.47 -15.54
CA PRO A 159 9.50 -4.54 -14.24
C PRO A 159 11.04 -4.58 -14.33
N TYR A 160 11.70 -3.91 -13.39
CA TYR A 160 13.16 -3.87 -13.26
C TYR A 160 13.61 -4.81 -12.15
N TYR A 161 14.70 -5.53 -12.41
CA TYR A 161 15.27 -6.53 -11.50
C TYR A 161 16.65 -6.10 -11.02
N PRO A 162 17.07 -6.55 -9.83
CA PRO A 162 18.36 -6.16 -9.27
C PRO A 162 19.52 -6.78 -10.06
N VAL A 163 20.51 -5.95 -10.41
CA VAL A 163 21.70 -6.33 -11.21
C VAL A 163 22.67 -7.20 -10.41
N ASN A 164 22.71 -6.98 -9.10
CA ASN A 164 23.44 -7.79 -8.14
C ASN A 164 22.60 -7.87 -6.86
N GLY A 165 21.79 -8.92 -6.74
CA GLY A 165 20.84 -9.03 -5.63
C GLY A 165 21.48 -9.43 -4.30
N PRO A 166 21.00 -8.90 -3.15
CA PRO A 166 21.17 -9.58 -1.87
C PRO A 166 20.57 -10.99 -1.94
N ILE A 167 21.19 -11.94 -1.25
CA ILE A 167 20.76 -13.34 -1.24
C ILE A 167 19.34 -13.40 -0.64
N PRO A 168 18.35 -14.06 -1.30
CA PRO A 168 16.98 -14.11 -0.80
C PRO A 168 16.92 -14.69 0.61
N LEU A 169 16.04 -14.17 1.47
CA LEU A 169 15.78 -14.73 2.80
C LEU A 169 15.42 -16.22 2.68
N ARG A 170 16.19 -17.08 3.37
CA ARG A 170 16.22 -18.56 3.31
C ARG A 170 16.95 -19.20 2.12
N ARG A 171 17.68 -18.45 1.30
CA ARG A 171 18.70 -18.99 0.40
C ARG A 171 20.07 -18.63 0.95
N TYR A 172 21.01 -19.57 0.87
CA TYR A 172 22.41 -19.35 1.25
C TYR A 172 23.29 -19.76 0.07
N ARG A 173 24.43 -19.08 -0.12
CA ARG A 173 25.49 -19.61 -0.99
C ARG A 173 26.03 -20.87 -0.31
N ALA A 174 25.81 -22.03 -0.91
CA ALA A 174 26.29 -23.29 -0.36
C ALA A 174 27.80 -23.40 -0.62
N VAL A 175 28.59 -23.44 0.46
CA VAL A 175 29.99 -23.86 0.42
C VAL A 175 30.02 -25.37 0.20
N LYS A 176 31.06 -25.88 -0.46
CA LYS A 176 31.27 -27.33 -0.65
C LYS A 176 31.18 -28.02 0.72
N ARG A 177 30.24 -28.96 0.85
CA ARG A 177 29.93 -29.67 2.11
C ARG A 177 31.20 -30.25 2.72
N THR A 178 31.40 -30.00 4.00
CA THR A 178 32.50 -30.60 4.76
C THR A 178 32.05 -31.97 5.31
N LYS A 179 33.01 -32.85 5.61
CA LYS A 179 32.70 -34.16 6.22
C LYS A 179 31.98 -34.05 7.58
N ALA A 180 32.07 -32.89 8.24
CA ALA A 180 31.37 -32.61 9.50
C ALA A 180 29.87 -32.35 9.27
N ASP A 181 29.50 -31.65 8.20
CA ASP A 181 28.10 -31.36 7.85
C ASP A 181 27.35 -32.64 7.45
N GLU A 182 27.99 -33.54 6.70
CA GLU A 182 27.42 -34.85 6.35
C GLU A 182 27.16 -35.72 7.59
N ARG A 183 27.98 -35.58 8.64
CA ARG A 183 27.78 -36.28 9.91
C ARG A 183 26.61 -35.68 10.70
N ALA A 184 26.45 -34.35 10.68
CA ALA A 184 25.33 -33.67 11.33
C ALA A 184 23.98 -33.97 10.66
N ASP A 185 23.93 -34.01 9.32
CA ASP A 185 22.74 -34.42 8.57
C ASP A 185 22.36 -35.88 8.88
N ARG A 186 23.36 -36.77 9.03
CA ARG A 186 23.13 -38.18 9.40
C ARG A 186 22.57 -38.34 10.81
N ILE A 187 22.99 -37.48 11.75
CA ILE A 187 22.45 -37.44 13.12
C ILE A 187 21.01 -36.92 13.13
N ARG A 188 20.68 -35.90 12.31
CA ARG A 188 19.30 -35.41 12.15
C ARG A 188 18.38 -36.48 11.54
N LEU A 189 18.84 -37.17 10.49
CA LEU A 189 18.10 -38.26 9.87
C LEU A 189 17.82 -39.41 10.85
N LEU A 190 18.77 -39.72 11.74
CA LEU A 190 18.60 -40.70 12.82
C LEU A 190 17.63 -40.20 13.90
N ALA A 191 17.62 -38.91 14.20
CA ALA A 191 16.70 -38.30 15.15
C ALA A 191 15.25 -38.28 14.61
N ASP A 192 15.06 -38.00 13.33
CA ASP A 192 13.75 -38.02 12.66
C ASP A 192 13.18 -39.45 12.59
N GLN A 193 14.05 -40.47 12.51
CA GLN A 193 13.67 -41.89 12.60
C GLN A 193 13.27 -42.33 14.01
N LEU A 194 13.53 -41.52 15.04
CA LEU A 194 13.21 -41.80 16.44
C LEU A 194 11.94 -41.06 16.93
N GLY A 195 11.22 -40.37 16.04
CA GLY A 195 9.96 -39.70 16.37
C GLY A 195 8.79 -40.68 16.54
N LEU A 196 8.11 -40.61 17.68
CA LEU A 196 6.82 -41.29 17.89
C LEU A 196 5.75 -40.71 16.94
N PRO A 197 4.91 -41.55 16.29
CA PRO A 197 3.90 -41.06 15.36
C PRO A 197 2.79 -40.26 16.08
N ILE A 198 2.51 -39.05 15.57
CA ILE A 198 1.50 -38.09 16.05
C ILE A 198 0.05 -38.63 15.97
N ALA A 199 -0.15 -39.78 15.30
CA ALA A 199 -1.44 -40.47 15.21
C ALA A 199 -2.01 -40.91 16.58
N ALA A 200 -1.20 -40.90 17.65
CA ALA A 200 -1.67 -41.16 19.03
C ALA A 200 -2.32 -39.95 19.72
N LEU A 201 -2.23 -38.74 19.14
CA LEU A 201 -2.77 -37.50 19.72
C LEU A 201 -3.87 -36.86 18.84
N SER A 202 -3.96 -37.22 17.57
CA SER A 202 -4.94 -36.66 16.61
C SER A 202 -6.27 -37.40 16.62
N GLY A 203 -6.88 -37.58 17.80
CA GLY A 203 -8.23 -38.11 17.90
C GLY A 203 -9.19 -37.30 17.02
N THR A 204 -9.54 -37.90 15.86
CA THR A 204 -10.73 -37.65 15.03
C THR A 204 -11.20 -36.21 14.82
N ASP A 205 -11.03 -35.74 13.57
CA ASP A 205 -11.89 -34.81 12.81
C ASP A 205 -12.74 -33.80 13.61
N VAL A 206 -12.11 -32.74 14.12
CA VAL A 206 -12.83 -31.48 14.35
C VAL A 206 -12.89 -30.76 13.01
N ARG A 207 -13.91 -31.09 12.21
CA ARG A 207 -14.31 -30.17 11.15
C ARG A 207 -14.92 -28.95 11.82
N LEU A 208 -14.30 -27.79 11.60
CA LEU A 208 -14.94 -26.50 11.77
C LEU A 208 -16.23 -26.55 10.94
N THR A 209 -17.37 -26.71 11.61
CA THR A 209 -18.64 -26.37 10.99
C THR A 209 -18.52 -24.93 10.57
N ASP A 210 -18.65 -24.66 9.26
CA ASP A 210 -18.80 -23.32 8.73
C ASP A 210 -19.83 -22.62 9.63
N ALA A 211 -19.37 -21.62 10.38
CA ALA A 211 -20.28 -20.77 11.13
C ALA A 211 -21.35 -20.31 10.14
N PRO A 212 -22.65 -20.33 10.48
CA PRO A 212 -23.68 -19.83 9.60
C PRO A 212 -23.37 -18.35 9.38
N THR A 213 -22.66 -18.08 8.30
CA THR A 213 -22.41 -16.75 7.79
C THR A 213 -23.71 -16.39 7.09
N SER A 214 -24.78 -16.27 7.86
CA SER A 214 -25.88 -15.39 7.50
C SER A 214 -25.36 -13.97 7.67
N ALA A 215 -24.36 -13.62 6.88
CA ALA A 215 -24.10 -12.24 6.54
C ALA A 215 -25.39 -11.80 5.88
N ALA A 216 -26.25 -11.11 6.63
CA ALA A 216 -27.20 -10.21 6.02
C ALA A 216 -26.42 -9.45 4.94
N SER A 217 -26.86 -9.53 3.68
CA SER A 217 -26.13 -8.96 2.55
C SER A 217 -26.05 -7.45 2.77
N ILE A 218 -24.98 -7.00 3.42
CA ILE A 218 -24.74 -5.59 3.66
C ILE A 218 -24.69 -4.96 2.27
N PRO A 219 -25.51 -3.95 1.97
CA PRO A 219 -25.47 -3.28 0.68
C PRO A 219 -24.05 -2.78 0.42
N ARG A 220 -23.57 -2.97 -0.80
CA ARG A 220 -22.21 -2.59 -1.20
C ARG A 220 -22.29 -1.58 -2.33
N GLN A 221 -21.49 -0.53 -2.23
CA GLN A 221 -21.27 0.41 -3.32
C GLN A 221 -20.00 0.02 -4.08
N PRO A 222 -20.05 -0.15 -5.41
CA PRO A 222 -18.85 -0.46 -6.17
C PRO A 222 -17.83 0.67 -6.02
N PHE A 223 -16.54 0.31 -6.00
CA PHE A 223 -15.48 1.31 -6.00
C PHE A 223 -15.42 2.02 -7.36
N ASP A 224 -15.58 3.34 -7.39
CA ASP A 224 -15.42 4.15 -8.60
C ASP A 224 -13.94 4.57 -8.79
N PRO A 225 -13.21 4.02 -9.77
CA PRO A 225 -11.81 4.35 -9.99
C PRO A 225 -11.59 5.77 -10.51
N HIS A 226 -12.55 6.32 -11.27
CA HIS A 226 -12.41 7.61 -11.95
C HIS A 226 -12.60 8.79 -11.00
N ALA A 227 -13.49 8.66 -10.01
CA ALA A 227 -13.62 9.64 -8.94
C ALA A 227 -12.31 9.85 -8.14
N HIS A 228 -11.40 8.87 -8.16
CA HIS A 228 -10.14 8.87 -7.41
C HIS A 228 -8.90 9.11 -8.28
N GLU A 229 -9.07 9.47 -9.56
CA GLU A 229 -7.95 9.97 -10.36
C GLU A 229 -7.39 11.25 -9.74
N TYR A 230 -6.06 11.45 -9.85
CA TYR A 230 -5.43 12.60 -9.22
C TYR A 230 -5.77 13.86 -10.02
N HIS A 231 -6.45 14.80 -9.37
CA HIS A 231 -6.75 16.11 -9.90
C HIS A 231 -5.81 17.13 -9.26
N TYR A 232 -5.28 18.04 -10.07
CA TYR A 232 -4.50 19.15 -9.52
C TYR A 232 -5.39 19.99 -8.60
N PRO A 233 -4.93 20.32 -7.38
CA PRO A 233 -5.75 21.02 -6.40
C PRO A 233 -6.06 22.47 -6.82
N THR A 234 -5.22 23.06 -7.66
CA THR A 234 -5.41 24.39 -8.24
C THR A 234 -4.84 24.44 -9.65
N VAL A 235 -5.33 25.38 -10.45
CA VAL A 235 -4.77 25.72 -11.77
C VAL A 235 -3.29 26.07 -11.66
N ILE A 236 -2.87 26.73 -10.57
CA ILE A 236 -1.47 27.09 -10.32
C ILE A 236 -0.62 25.83 -10.11
N ALA A 237 -1.10 24.86 -9.33
CA ALA A 237 -0.41 23.58 -9.15
C ALA A 237 -0.27 22.81 -10.46
N ALA A 238 -1.31 22.84 -11.31
CA ALA A 238 -1.24 22.26 -12.64
C ALA A 238 -0.20 22.96 -13.54
N LYS A 239 -0.18 24.30 -13.55
CA LYS A 239 0.81 25.10 -14.28
C LYS A 239 2.24 24.82 -13.84
N LEU A 240 2.48 24.68 -12.53
CA LEU A 240 3.80 24.31 -12.00
C LEU A 240 4.23 22.92 -12.49
N ALA A 241 3.33 21.95 -12.43
CA ALA A 241 3.61 20.60 -12.94
C ALA A 241 3.89 20.57 -14.45
N ILE A 242 3.16 21.38 -15.25
CA ILE A 242 3.42 21.52 -16.68
C ILE A 242 4.79 22.16 -16.94
N ALA A 243 5.16 23.19 -16.17
CA ALA A 243 6.47 23.85 -16.29
C ALA A 243 7.62 22.89 -15.99
N GLU A 244 7.43 22.05 -14.97
CA GLU A 244 8.37 21.00 -14.56
C GLU A 244 8.48 19.91 -15.63
N GLU A 245 7.35 19.46 -16.19
CA GLU A 245 7.30 18.47 -17.28
C GLU A 245 8.02 18.98 -18.54
N LEU A 246 7.82 20.24 -18.92
CA LEU A 246 8.47 20.84 -20.09
C LEU A 246 9.92 21.27 -19.82
N ALA A 247 10.40 21.11 -18.58
CA ALA A 247 11.68 21.62 -18.08
C ALA A 247 11.94 23.10 -18.44
N LYS A 248 10.87 23.89 -18.57
CA LYS A 248 10.91 25.29 -19.04
C LYS A 248 9.91 26.14 -18.26
N PRO A 249 10.31 27.33 -17.78
CA PRO A 249 9.37 28.27 -17.18
C PRO A 249 8.28 28.65 -18.18
N LEU A 250 7.00 28.56 -17.79
CA LEU A 250 5.88 28.91 -18.67
C LEU A 250 5.98 30.34 -19.23
N ALA A 251 6.65 31.25 -18.51
CA ALA A 251 6.92 32.61 -18.97
C ALA A 251 7.68 32.67 -20.31
N LYS A 252 8.53 31.67 -20.59
CA LYS A 252 9.32 31.57 -21.83
C LYS A 252 8.57 30.96 -23.01
N LEU A 253 7.34 30.47 -22.79
CA LEU A 253 6.50 29.93 -23.85
C LEU A 253 5.90 31.05 -24.72
N THR A 254 5.56 30.69 -25.96
CA THR A 254 4.85 31.58 -26.88
C THR A 254 3.48 31.94 -26.32
N VAL A 255 2.91 33.05 -26.81
CA VAL A 255 1.57 33.48 -26.38
C VAL A 255 0.51 32.42 -26.72
N GLU A 256 0.65 31.75 -27.88
CA GLU A 256 -0.22 30.66 -28.32
C GLU A 256 -0.16 29.42 -27.40
N ASP A 257 1.04 29.07 -26.92
CA ASP A 257 1.21 27.94 -26.01
C ASP A 257 0.63 28.23 -24.62
N LYS A 258 0.73 29.49 -24.17
CA LYS A 258 0.13 29.93 -22.90
C LYS A 258 -1.39 29.88 -22.97
N THR A 259 -1.99 30.37 -24.06
CA THR A 259 -3.45 30.33 -24.24
C THR A 259 -3.97 28.90 -24.35
N PHE A 260 -3.25 28.00 -25.02
CA PHE A 260 -3.58 26.57 -25.07
C PHE A 260 -3.57 25.92 -23.67
N ILE A 261 -2.52 26.17 -22.88
CA ILE A 261 -2.44 25.64 -21.51
C ILE A 261 -3.58 26.19 -20.65
N ASP A 262 -3.89 27.48 -20.76
CA ASP A 262 -4.99 28.10 -20.00
C ASP A 262 -6.36 27.54 -20.38
N GLN A 263 -6.62 27.30 -21.67
CA GLN A 263 -7.86 26.66 -22.14
C GLN A 263 -7.97 25.21 -21.65
N MET A 264 -6.89 24.44 -21.76
CA MET A 264 -6.86 23.05 -21.29
C MET A 264 -7.15 22.95 -19.79
N LEU A 265 -6.54 23.81 -18.98
CA LEU A 265 -6.73 23.79 -17.52
C LEU A 265 -8.11 24.32 -17.09
N ALA A 266 -8.81 25.05 -17.97
CA ALA A 266 -10.22 25.40 -17.76
C ALA A 266 -11.16 24.22 -18.04
N GLU A 267 -10.78 23.30 -18.93
CA GLU A 267 -11.57 22.10 -19.27
C GLU A 267 -11.36 20.94 -18.29
N THR A 268 -10.10 20.67 -17.89
CA THR A 268 -9.78 19.54 -17.02
C THR A 268 -8.58 19.83 -16.12
N LEU A 269 -8.67 19.38 -14.87
CA LEU A 269 -7.58 19.36 -13.91
C LEU A 269 -7.07 17.93 -13.63
N THR A 270 -7.54 16.94 -14.38
CA THR A 270 -7.11 15.55 -14.23
C THR A 270 -5.67 15.39 -14.74
N ARG A 271 -4.74 14.96 -13.89
CA ARG A 271 -3.29 14.94 -14.21
C ARG A 271 -2.95 14.13 -15.46
N SER A 272 -3.56 12.96 -15.61
CA SER A 272 -3.34 12.06 -16.76
C SER A 272 -3.66 12.77 -18.08
N LEU A 273 -4.85 13.37 -18.18
CA LEU A 273 -5.31 14.09 -19.36
C LEU A 273 -4.50 15.35 -19.64
N VAL A 274 -4.18 16.13 -18.60
CA VAL A 274 -3.38 17.36 -18.73
C VAL A 274 -1.99 17.04 -19.28
N LEU A 275 -1.27 16.09 -18.68
CA LEU A 275 0.08 15.73 -19.13
C LEU A 275 0.08 15.11 -20.52
N ALA A 276 -0.89 14.24 -20.85
CA ALA A 276 -1.01 13.65 -22.17
C ALA A 276 -1.20 14.71 -23.26
N ARG A 277 -2.15 15.64 -23.09
CA ARG A 277 -2.42 16.71 -24.07
C ARG A 277 -1.25 17.69 -24.23
N VAL A 278 -0.56 18.03 -23.13
CA VAL A 278 0.67 18.82 -23.19
C VAL A 278 1.73 18.09 -24.00
N ARG A 279 1.99 16.81 -23.71
CA ARG A 279 2.98 16.03 -24.45
C ARG A 279 2.67 15.94 -25.93
N GLU A 280 1.42 15.66 -26.31
CA GLU A 280 1.01 15.61 -27.72
C GLU A 280 1.31 16.93 -28.44
N ASN A 281 0.86 18.06 -27.89
CA ASN A 281 1.05 19.37 -28.54
C ASN A 281 2.54 19.73 -28.72
N PHE A 282 3.36 19.53 -27.68
CA PHE A 282 4.78 19.85 -27.74
C PHE A 282 5.62 18.82 -28.54
N ARG A 283 5.23 17.53 -28.55
CA ARG A 283 5.83 16.51 -29.44
C ARG A 283 5.51 16.81 -30.91
N HIS A 284 4.29 17.23 -31.24
CA HIS A 284 3.89 17.59 -32.61
C HIS A 284 4.62 18.85 -33.12
N LYS A 285 4.87 19.86 -32.28
CA LYS A 285 5.64 21.05 -32.67
C LYS A 285 7.13 20.74 -32.91
N ASN A 286 7.75 19.89 -32.09
CA ASN A 286 9.13 19.46 -32.30
C ASN A 286 9.31 18.70 -33.63
N LYS A 287 8.31 17.90 -34.05
CA LYS A 287 8.31 17.22 -35.37
C LYS A 287 8.13 18.17 -36.56
N LYS A 288 7.36 19.26 -36.41
CA LYS A 288 7.23 20.29 -37.47
C LYS A 288 8.49 21.15 -37.60
N GLY A 289 9.18 21.43 -36.49
CA GLY A 289 10.45 22.17 -36.50
C GLY A 289 11.60 21.44 -37.22
N SER A 290 11.62 20.10 -37.18
CA SER A 290 12.67 19.31 -37.86
C SER A 290 12.47 19.17 -39.37
N GLN A 291 11.31 19.53 -39.92
CA GLN A 291 11.04 19.49 -41.38
C GLN A 291 11.50 20.76 -42.11
N HIS A 292 11.92 21.79 -41.38
CA HIS A 292 12.40 23.06 -41.94
C HIS A 292 13.93 23.22 -41.88
N ALA A 293 14.67 22.17 -41.52
CA ALA A 293 16.11 22.10 -41.66
C ALA A 293 16.47 21.17 -42.84
N SER A 294 16.38 21.72 -44.05
CA SER A 294 17.01 21.20 -45.28
C SER A 294 17.53 22.36 -46.09
#